data_AF-A0A7W3MTY7-F1
#
_entry.id   AF-A0A7W3MTY7-F1
#
_cell.length_a   1.000
_cell.length_b   1.000
_cell.length_c   1.000
_cell.angle_alpha   90.00
_cell.angle_beta   90.00
_cell.angle_gamma   90.00
#
_symmetry.space_group_name_H-M   'P 1'
#
loop_
_entity.id
_entity.type
_entity.pdbx_description
1 polymer ?
#
loop_
_entity_poly.entity_id
_entity_poly.type
_entity_poly.pdbx_seq_one_letter_code
_entity_poly.pdbx_strand_id
1 'polypeptide(L)'
;MQTVPRHDIDREFAAQQVEACERRSFERNMPIASERPEGVRRLFDSASMTMKYRCALDPMAEQPQTWQSVTLAMQAGTAMFTAALRTEGTVEVRLGDSEVAIPATGPRTWTHVGYWLDAMYLALICWEEERTNLLCSVPLDLLRASEKGAIVAPHLYAWAESLQRFWRGEPGAHELVQQALDLAKPQNAEEPGGDARVLLAMPPMILFGHLLADEDHEFNGALDEALRHHRMYWTSTPENARSSNGYVSLPLLAMTSLAHQKGVPIDIESPYIPMGLVDGRWVGEFPT
;
A
#
# COMPACT_ATOMS: atom_id res chain seq x y z
N MET A 1 -18.58 -1.93 -18.53
CA MET A 1 -18.05 -2.16 -17.19
C MET A 1 -17.98 -3.65 -16.92
N GLN A 2 -16.78 -4.18 -16.76
CA GLN A 2 -16.47 -5.59 -16.50
C GLN A 2 -16.29 -5.80 -15.00
N THR A 3 -16.66 -6.97 -14.47
CA THR A 3 -16.54 -7.25 -13.03
C THR A 3 -15.61 -8.44 -12.78
N VAL A 4 -14.62 -8.26 -11.90
CA VAL A 4 -13.78 -9.35 -11.39
C VAL A 4 -14.17 -9.65 -9.93
N PRO A 5 -14.81 -10.79 -9.63
CA PRO A 5 -15.30 -11.08 -8.29
C PRO A 5 -14.15 -11.45 -7.34
N ARG A 6 -14.29 -11.06 -6.07
CA ARG A 6 -13.41 -11.53 -4.99
C ARG A 6 -13.79 -12.94 -4.52
N HIS A 7 -12.83 -13.66 -3.97
CA HIS A 7 -13.06 -14.94 -3.31
C HIS A 7 -13.94 -14.80 -2.06
N ASP A 8 -14.56 -15.90 -1.62
CA ASP A 8 -15.43 -15.89 -0.46
C ASP A 8 -14.67 -15.56 0.82
N ILE A 9 -15.28 -14.72 1.67
CA ILE A 9 -14.72 -14.30 2.95
C ILE A 9 -15.67 -14.71 4.06
N ASP A 10 -15.13 -15.28 5.12
CA ASP A 10 -15.84 -15.45 6.38
C ASP A 10 -16.11 -14.08 7.01
N ARG A 11 -17.35 -13.59 6.82
CA ARG A 11 -17.75 -12.25 7.27
C ARG A 11 -17.83 -12.14 8.79
N GLU A 12 -18.18 -13.22 9.48
CA GLU A 12 -18.25 -13.21 10.95
C GLU A 12 -16.84 -13.11 11.53
N PHE A 13 -15.91 -13.92 11.02
CA PHE A 13 -14.51 -13.83 11.37
C PHE A 13 -13.93 -12.45 11.05
N ALA A 14 -14.21 -11.90 9.86
CA ALA A 14 -13.75 -10.57 9.48
C ALA A 14 -14.27 -9.48 10.44
N ALA A 15 -15.54 -9.54 10.88
CA ALA A 15 -16.10 -8.61 11.84
C ALA A 15 -15.42 -8.69 13.21
N GLN A 16 -15.20 -9.90 13.73
CA GLN A 16 -14.46 -10.11 14.99
C GLN A 16 -13.02 -9.57 14.88
N GLN A 17 -12.39 -9.73 13.71
CA GLN A 17 -11.05 -9.23 13.47
C GLN A 17 -10.98 -7.70 13.40
N VAL A 18 -11.99 -7.01 12.83
CA VAL A 18 -12.08 -5.55 12.87
C VAL A 18 -12.06 -5.07 14.33
N GLU A 19 -12.95 -5.59 15.17
CA GLU A 19 -13.05 -5.20 16.58
C GLU A 19 -11.72 -5.44 17.32
N ALA A 20 -11.11 -6.61 17.12
CA ALA A 20 -9.83 -6.95 17.75
C ALA A 20 -8.68 -6.05 17.29
N CYS A 21 -8.63 -5.69 16.00
CA CYS A 21 -7.58 -4.83 15.43
C CYS A 21 -7.77 -3.36 15.80
N GLU A 22 -9.00 -2.86 15.87
CA GLU A 22 -9.31 -1.50 16.33
C GLU A 22 -8.94 -1.32 17.79
N ARG A 23 -9.36 -2.24 18.64
CA ARG A 23 -8.96 -2.26 20.05
C ARG A 23 -7.44 -2.25 20.20
N ARG A 24 -6.74 -3.07 19.42
CA ARG A 24 -5.26 -3.09 19.40
C ARG A 24 -4.67 -1.75 18.95
N SER A 25 -5.26 -1.10 17.95
CA SER A 25 -4.79 0.18 17.42
C SER A 25 -4.94 1.28 18.47
N PHE A 26 -6.14 1.47 19.02
CA PHE A 26 -6.47 2.59 19.89
C PHE A 26 -6.10 2.37 21.36
N GLU A 27 -6.31 1.19 21.92
CA GLU A 27 -6.04 0.96 23.35
C GLU A 27 -4.59 0.58 23.64
N ARG A 28 -3.87 0.06 22.65
CA ARG A 28 -2.51 -0.49 22.86
C ARG A 28 -1.44 0.23 22.07
N ASN A 29 -1.60 0.38 20.76
CA ASN A 29 -0.52 0.85 19.89
C ASN A 29 -0.40 2.38 19.86
N MET A 30 -1.53 3.09 19.80
CA MET A 30 -1.55 4.55 19.80
C MET A 30 -0.98 5.16 21.09
N PRO A 31 -1.29 4.67 22.32
CA PRO A 31 -0.70 5.21 23.55
C PRO A 31 0.82 5.05 23.62
N ILE A 32 1.38 3.97 23.07
CA ILE A 32 2.84 3.73 23.10
C ILE A 32 3.57 4.38 21.92
N ALA A 33 2.87 5.02 20.98
CA ALA A 33 3.47 5.61 19.78
C ALA A 33 4.44 6.76 20.13
N SER A 34 4.10 7.57 21.13
CA SER A 34 4.98 8.62 21.69
C SER A 34 6.07 8.09 22.61
N GLU A 35 5.88 6.89 23.18
CA GLU A 35 6.79 6.35 24.20
C GLU A 35 7.89 5.47 23.60
N ARG A 36 7.58 4.75 22.51
CA ARG A 36 8.44 3.70 21.98
C ARG A 36 8.55 3.74 20.45
N PRO A 37 9.76 3.62 19.89
CA PRO A 37 9.97 3.58 18.44
C PRO A 37 9.11 2.57 17.69
N GLU A 38 8.84 1.39 18.29
CA GLU A 38 8.02 0.36 17.65
C GLU A 38 6.51 0.64 17.70
N GLY A 39 6.06 1.63 18.47
CA GLY A 39 4.64 1.95 18.65
C GLY A 39 3.96 2.33 17.34
N VAL A 40 4.59 3.24 16.58
CA VAL A 40 4.10 3.69 15.27
C VAL A 40 4.06 2.53 14.26
N ARG A 41 5.10 1.68 14.23
CA ARG A 41 5.10 0.48 13.37
C ARG A 41 3.96 -0.47 13.73
N ARG A 42 3.75 -0.75 15.01
CA ARG A 42 2.64 -1.63 15.43
C ARG A 42 1.28 -1.03 15.09
N LEU A 43 1.13 0.28 15.21
CA LEU A 43 -0.08 0.99 14.79
C LEU A 43 -0.29 0.87 13.29
N PHE A 44 0.77 1.03 12.48
CA PHE A 44 0.70 0.85 11.04
C PHE A 44 0.24 -0.58 10.67
N ASP A 45 0.84 -1.61 11.27
CA ASP A 45 0.46 -3.00 11.04
C ASP A 45 -1.01 -3.26 11.40
N SER A 46 -1.45 -2.77 12.57
CA SER A 46 -2.81 -3.01 13.05
C SER A 46 -3.85 -2.24 12.26
N ALA A 47 -3.59 -0.98 11.91
CA ALA A 47 -4.47 -0.16 11.08
C ALA A 47 -4.57 -0.72 9.65
N SER A 48 -3.44 -1.13 9.06
CA SER A 48 -3.40 -1.79 7.74
C SER A 48 -4.18 -3.12 7.75
N MET A 49 -4.16 -3.84 8.88
CA MET A 49 -4.98 -5.04 9.04
C MET A 49 -6.46 -4.70 9.19
N THR A 50 -6.81 -3.68 10.00
CA THR A 50 -8.19 -3.19 10.14
C THR A 50 -8.78 -2.80 8.78
N MET A 51 -8.07 -2.01 7.97
CA MET A 51 -8.60 -1.58 6.68
C MET A 51 -8.88 -2.76 5.73
N LYS A 52 -8.02 -3.79 5.74
CA LYS A 52 -8.21 -4.98 4.90
C LYS A 52 -9.49 -5.74 5.28
N TYR A 53 -9.75 -5.89 6.58
CA TYR A 53 -11.00 -6.49 7.08
C TYR A 53 -12.21 -5.58 6.87
N ARG A 54 -12.06 -4.25 6.98
CA ARG A 54 -13.16 -3.32 6.66
C ARG A 54 -13.52 -3.37 5.19
N CYS A 55 -12.56 -3.34 4.27
CA CYS A 55 -12.79 -3.57 2.84
C CYS A 55 -13.38 -4.97 2.54
N ALA A 56 -13.15 -5.95 3.42
CA ALA A 56 -13.81 -7.25 3.31
C ALA A 56 -15.31 -7.16 3.59
N LEU A 57 -15.71 -6.39 4.60
CA LEU A 57 -17.10 -6.22 5.04
C LEU A 57 -17.86 -5.16 4.22
N ASP A 58 -17.13 -4.20 3.67
CA ASP A 58 -17.58 -3.05 2.90
C ASP A 58 -16.84 -3.04 1.54
N PRO A 59 -17.25 -3.90 0.58
CA PRO A 59 -16.48 -4.18 -0.63
C PRO A 59 -16.37 -3.00 -1.59
N MET A 60 -17.23 -2.00 -1.47
CA MET A 60 -17.20 -0.77 -2.28
C MET A 60 -16.63 0.42 -1.52
N ALA A 61 -16.24 0.24 -0.25
CA ALA A 61 -15.79 1.31 0.65
C ALA A 61 -16.80 2.46 0.75
N GLU A 62 -18.06 2.15 1.10
CA GLU A 62 -19.13 3.14 1.24
C GLU A 62 -19.33 3.61 2.68
N GLN A 63 -18.69 2.94 3.65
CA GLN A 63 -18.84 3.25 5.07
C GLN A 63 -17.72 4.16 5.57
N PRO A 64 -18.02 5.24 6.30
CA PRO A 64 -17.01 6.17 6.84
C PRO A 64 -15.91 5.48 7.67
N GLN A 65 -16.23 4.39 8.36
CA GLN A 65 -15.26 3.68 9.18
C GLN A 65 -14.21 2.93 8.34
N THR A 66 -14.55 2.51 7.11
CA THR A 66 -13.57 1.96 6.15
C THR A 66 -12.53 3.01 5.83
N TRP A 67 -12.98 4.23 5.55
CA TRP A 67 -12.15 5.41 5.28
C TRP A 67 -11.25 5.79 6.45
N GLN A 68 -11.84 5.91 7.64
CA GLN A 68 -11.10 6.20 8.86
C GLN A 68 -9.93 5.22 9.07
N SER A 69 -10.14 3.93 8.78
CA SER A 69 -9.09 2.91 8.90
C SER A 69 -7.97 3.05 7.86
N VAL A 70 -8.31 3.46 6.63
CA VAL A 70 -7.34 3.73 5.56
C VAL A 70 -6.52 4.96 5.93
N THR A 71 -7.17 6.04 6.38
CA THR A 71 -6.51 7.27 6.83
C THR A 71 -5.56 7.01 7.99
N LEU A 72 -5.97 6.24 9.01
CA LEU A 72 -5.09 5.90 10.14
C LEU A 72 -3.88 5.08 9.69
N ALA A 73 -4.05 4.13 8.76
CA ALA A 73 -2.94 3.37 8.20
C ALA A 73 -1.98 4.29 7.43
N MET A 74 -2.50 5.17 6.57
CA MET A 74 -1.73 6.15 5.82
C MET A 74 -0.92 7.08 6.75
N GLN A 75 -1.57 7.60 7.80
CA GLN A 75 -0.94 8.45 8.81
C GLN A 75 0.21 7.75 9.52
N ALA A 76 -0.03 6.53 10.04
CA ALA A 76 0.97 5.75 10.74
C ALA A 76 2.15 5.35 9.84
N GLY A 77 1.88 4.98 8.59
CA GLY A 77 2.92 4.63 7.60
C GLY A 77 3.81 5.82 7.29
N THR A 78 3.22 6.98 7.03
CA THR A 78 3.95 8.23 6.83
C THR A 78 4.78 8.60 8.06
N ALA A 79 4.19 8.51 9.26
CA ALA A 79 4.85 8.82 10.52
C ALA A 79 6.10 7.94 10.77
N MET A 80 6.09 6.66 10.35
CA MET A 80 7.29 5.83 10.43
C MET A 80 8.47 6.43 9.67
N PHE A 81 8.23 6.93 8.46
CA PHE A 81 9.27 7.50 7.62
C PHE A 81 9.65 8.92 8.04
N THR A 82 8.69 9.71 8.55
CA THR A 82 8.99 11.01 9.19
C THR A 82 9.97 10.84 10.35
N ALA A 83 9.74 9.86 11.22
CA ALA A 83 10.64 9.56 12.33
C ALA A 83 11.99 9.00 11.86
N ALA A 84 12.01 8.22 10.78
CA ALA A 84 13.24 7.63 10.23
C ALA A 84 14.17 8.67 9.59
N LEU A 85 13.61 9.76 9.05
CA LEU A 85 14.36 10.88 8.46
C LEU A 85 15.11 11.76 9.48
N ARG A 86 14.94 11.49 10.78
CA ARG A 86 15.63 12.16 11.87
C ARG A 86 16.33 11.13 12.75
N THR A 87 17.51 11.46 13.27
CA THR A 87 18.27 10.57 14.17
C THR A 87 18.11 10.94 15.65
N GLU A 88 17.70 12.17 15.95
CA GLU A 88 17.60 12.70 17.32
C GLU A 88 16.35 13.58 17.48
N GLY A 89 15.90 13.72 18.73
CA GLY A 89 14.75 14.52 19.11
C GLY A 89 13.40 13.82 18.87
N THR A 90 12.36 14.63 18.70
CA THR A 90 11.01 14.19 18.39
C THR A 90 10.53 14.81 17.08
N VAL A 91 9.54 14.18 16.46
CA VAL A 91 8.81 14.74 15.31
C VAL A 91 7.32 14.77 15.66
N GLU A 92 6.67 15.88 15.37
CA GLU A 92 5.22 16.00 15.51
C GLU A 92 4.54 15.31 14.33
N VAL A 93 3.59 14.43 14.62
CA VAL A 93 2.81 13.72 13.61
C VAL A 93 1.34 13.64 14.04
N ARG A 94 0.45 13.59 13.05
CA ARG A 94 -0.96 13.28 13.26
C ARG A 94 -1.22 11.78 13.23
N LEU A 95 -1.89 11.27 14.26
CA LEU A 95 -2.36 9.88 14.36
C LEU A 95 -3.82 9.88 14.84
N GLY A 96 -4.74 9.49 13.96
CA GLY A 96 -6.17 9.74 14.14
C GLY A 96 -6.45 11.24 14.26
N ASP A 97 -7.19 11.62 15.29
CA ASP A 97 -7.53 13.02 15.58
C ASP A 97 -6.51 13.71 16.51
N SER A 98 -5.37 13.08 16.79
CA SER A 98 -4.38 13.58 17.76
C SER A 98 -3.07 13.99 17.09
N GLU A 99 -2.54 15.16 17.49
CA GLU A 99 -1.13 15.50 17.31
C GLU A 99 -0.29 14.83 18.39
N VAL A 100 0.74 14.11 17.97
CA VAL A 100 1.60 13.34 18.86
C VAL A 100 3.07 13.57 18.51
N ALA A 101 3.86 13.93 19.51
CA ALA A 101 5.31 13.93 19.43
C ALA A 101 5.84 12.49 19.51
N ILE A 102 6.39 11.97 18.42
CA ILE A 102 7.01 10.64 18.39
C ILE A 102 8.55 10.74 18.35
N PRO A 103 9.28 9.78 18.94
CA PRO A 103 10.74 9.84 18.95
C PRO A 103 11.30 9.68 17.53
N ALA A 104 12.32 10.48 17.19
CA ALA A 104 13.14 10.25 16.01
C ALA A 104 13.84 8.89 16.13
N THR A 105 13.86 8.12 15.06
CA THR A 105 14.29 6.71 15.12
C THR A 105 15.54 6.41 14.32
N GLY A 106 15.86 7.21 13.30
CA GLY A 106 16.78 6.83 12.23
C GLY A 106 16.31 5.58 11.48
N PRO A 107 17.17 4.98 10.63
CA PRO A 107 16.88 3.70 9.99
C PRO A 107 16.61 2.59 11.01
N ARG A 108 15.54 1.81 10.81
CA ARG A 108 15.14 0.67 11.66
C ARG A 108 14.80 -0.55 10.82
N THR A 109 14.62 -1.71 11.46
CA THR A 109 14.24 -2.96 10.79
C THR A 109 12.93 -2.87 10.00
N TRP A 110 12.07 -1.88 10.27
CA TRP A 110 10.78 -1.65 9.60
C TRP A 110 10.77 -0.46 8.64
N THR A 111 11.91 0.19 8.41
CA THR A 111 12.02 1.32 7.46
C THR A 111 12.69 0.86 6.17
N HIS A 112 12.28 -0.30 5.66
CA HIS A 112 12.77 -0.88 4.40
C HIS A 112 11.78 -0.62 3.25
N VAL A 113 12.20 -0.89 2.01
CA VAL A 113 11.41 -0.57 0.81
C VAL A 113 10.00 -1.18 0.79
N GLY A 114 9.79 -2.39 1.34
CA GLY A 114 8.44 -2.97 1.46
C GLY A 114 7.45 -2.10 2.25
N TYR A 115 7.79 -1.68 3.47
CA TYR A 115 6.95 -0.76 4.25
C TYR A 115 6.82 0.61 3.59
N TRP A 116 7.86 1.06 2.88
CA TRP A 116 7.81 2.31 2.13
C TRP A 116 6.78 2.23 1.01
N LEU A 117 6.75 1.12 0.26
CA LEU A 117 5.76 0.90 -0.79
C LEU A 117 4.34 0.85 -0.21
N ASP A 118 4.12 0.14 0.89
CA ASP A 118 2.80 0.12 1.54
C ASP A 118 2.35 1.53 1.97
N ALA A 119 3.25 2.32 2.56
CA ALA A 119 2.96 3.71 2.94
C ALA A 119 2.70 4.60 1.71
N MET A 120 3.49 4.45 0.64
CA MET A 120 3.34 5.18 -0.62
C MET A 120 1.99 4.86 -1.28
N TYR A 121 1.60 3.58 -1.34
CA TYR A 121 0.31 3.19 -1.88
C TYR A 121 -0.84 3.81 -1.09
N LEU A 122 -0.77 3.81 0.24
CA LEU A 122 -1.79 4.43 1.08
C LEU A 122 -1.87 5.95 0.87
N ALA A 123 -0.74 6.64 0.73
CA ALA A 123 -0.73 8.07 0.42
C ALA A 123 -1.36 8.38 -0.96
N LEU A 124 -1.08 7.55 -1.97
CA LEU A 124 -1.68 7.64 -3.31
C LEU A 124 -3.18 7.30 -3.32
N ILE A 125 -3.66 6.43 -2.42
CA ILE A 125 -5.09 6.10 -2.29
C ILE A 125 -5.83 7.24 -1.58
N CYS A 126 -5.22 7.87 -0.59
CA CYS A 126 -5.81 9.00 0.13
C CYS A 126 -5.69 10.34 -0.61
N TRP A 127 -5.01 10.39 -1.76
CA TRP A 127 -4.74 11.60 -2.54
C TRP A 127 -4.01 12.69 -1.73
N GLU A 128 -3.14 12.26 -0.82
CA GLU A 128 -2.45 13.11 0.14
C GLU A 128 -1.11 13.61 -0.40
N GLU A 129 -1.12 14.76 -1.05
CA GLU A 129 0.05 15.31 -1.74
C GLU A 129 1.25 15.56 -0.79
N GLU A 130 1.03 16.21 0.36
CA GLU A 130 2.11 16.54 1.31
C GLU A 130 2.81 15.28 1.86
N ARG A 131 2.03 14.25 2.14
CA ARG A 131 2.54 12.97 2.66
C ARG A 131 3.24 12.17 1.56
N THR A 132 2.73 12.25 0.33
CA THR A 132 3.38 11.65 -0.83
C THR A 132 4.71 12.36 -1.14
N ASN A 133 4.77 13.69 -1.03
CA ASN A 133 6.00 14.48 -1.11
C ASN A 133 7.02 14.05 -0.04
N LEU A 134 6.56 13.87 1.22
CA LEU A 134 7.41 13.39 2.30
C LEU A 134 7.98 11.99 1.99
N LEU A 135 7.14 11.04 1.57
CA LEU A 135 7.59 9.69 1.24
C LEU A 135 8.56 9.69 0.04
N CYS A 136 8.32 10.55 -0.95
CA CYS A 136 9.23 10.73 -2.09
C CYS A 136 10.55 11.40 -1.72
N SER A 137 10.65 12.08 -0.58
CA SER A 137 11.90 12.64 -0.05
C SER A 137 12.78 11.61 0.67
N VAL A 138 12.24 10.42 0.99
CA VAL A 138 13.00 9.37 1.68
C VAL A 138 14.10 8.82 0.76
N PRO A 139 15.40 8.95 1.14
CA PRO A 139 16.48 8.42 0.32
C PRO A 139 16.41 6.90 0.24
N LEU A 140 16.60 6.32 -0.95
CA LEU A 140 16.65 4.86 -1.10
C LEU A 140 17.80 4.23 -0.30
N ASP A 141 18.90 4.95 -0.09
CA ASP A 141 20.01 4.50 0.76
C ASP A 141 19.62 4.40 2.23
N LEU A 142 18.68 5.23 2.71
CA LEU A 142 18.09 5.07 4.04
C LEU A 142 17.32 3.75 4.13
N LEU A 143 16.54 3.42 3.10
CA LEU A 143 15.79 2.16 3.03
C LEU A 143 16.73 0.94 2.98
N ARG A 144 17.84 1.04 2.24
CA ARG A 144 18.89 0.01 2.16
C ARG A 144 19.65 -0.17 3.48
N ALA A 145 19.87 0.92 4.21
CA ALA A 145 20.57 0.90 5.49
C ALA A 145 19.77 0.23 6.63
N SER A 146 18.47 -0.03 6.43
CA SER A 146 17.70 -0.91 7.32
C SER A 146 18.34 -2.30 7.39
N GLU A 147 18.37 -2.92 8.58
CA GLU A 147 18.85 -4.30 8.75
C GLU A 147 18.16 -5.32 7.81
N LYS A 148 16.92 -5.03 7.39
CA LYS A 148 16.18 -5.82 6.40
C LYS A 148 16.28 -5.28 4.98
N GLY A 149 16.75 -4.05 4.81
CA GLY A 149 16.89 -3.36 3.53
C GLY A 149 17.82 -4.07 2.55
N ALA A 150 18.87 -4.71 3.02
CA ALA A 150 19.80 -5.45 2.16
C ALA A 150 19.29 -6.81 1.67
N ILE A 151 18.20 -7.33 2.26
CA ILE A 151 17.70 -8.70 2.01
C ILE A 151 16.42 -8.69 1.13
N VAL A 152 15.86 -7.52 0.87
CA VAL A 152 14.69 -7.37 -0.02
C VAL A 152 15.05 -7.58 -1.49
N ALA A 153 14.08 -8.04 -2.28
CA ALA A 153 14.28 -8.34 -3.69
C ALA A 153 14.69 -7.07 -4.49
N PRO A 154 15.73 -7.14 -5.36
CA PRO A 154 16.28 -5.97 -6.05
C PRO A 154 15.28 -5.16 -6.86
N HIS A 155 14.29 -5.81 -7.48
CA HIS A 155 13.25 -5.14 -8.28
C HIS A 155 12.47 -4.09 -7.47
N LEU A 156 12.33 -4.24 -6.15
CA LEU A 156 11.58 -3.31 -5.31
C LEU A 156 12.25 -1.94 -5.24
N TYR A 157 13.58 -1.86 -5.34
CA TYR A 157 14.28 -0.57 -5.36
C TYR A 157 14.11 0.17 -6.68
N ALA A 158 14.23 -0.54 -7.81
CA ALA A 158 13.95 0.05 -9.12
C ALA A 158 12.49 0.53 -9.21
N TRP A 159 11.57 -0.28 -8.66
CA TRP A 159 10.17 0.07 -8.57
C TRP A 159 9.92 1.31 -7.69
N ALA A 160 10.46 1.36 -6.48
CA ALA A 160 10.33 2.52 -5.60
C ALA A 160 10.93 3.79 -6.22
N GLU A 161 12.09 3.67 -6.88
CA GLU A 161 12.72 4.79 -7.59
C GLU A 161 11.82 5.30 -8.74
N SER A 162 11.17 4.40 -9.49
CA SER A 162 10.28 4.79 -10.57
C SER A 162 9.11 5.65 -10.07
N LEU A 163 8.51 5.27 -8.93
CA LEU A 163 7.43 6.04 -8.30
C LEU A 163 7.92 7.39 -7.79
N GLN A 164 9.11 7.44 -7.19
CA GLN A 164 9.71 8.69 -6.74
C GLN A 164 9.98 9.66 -7.89
N ARG A 165 10.59 9.17 -8.99
CA ARG A 165 10.90 10.00 -10.15
C ARG A 165 9.65 10.52 -10.82
N PHE A 166 8.67 9.63 -11.03
CA PHE A 166 7.38 10.02 -11.58
C PHE A 166 6.73 11.14 -10.76
N TRP A 167 6.65 10.96 -9.44
CA TRP A 167 6.01 11.94 -8.56
C TRP A 167 6.73 13.29 -8.57
N ARG A 168 8.07 13.28 -8.60
CA ARG A 168 8.89 14.50 -8.67
C ARG A 168 8.97 15.13 -10.08
N GLY A 169 8.32 14.52 -11.08
CA GLY A 169 8.41 14.97 -12.48
C GLY A 169 9.81 14.80 -13.09
N GLU A 170 10.62 13.89 -12.55
CA GLU A 170 11.96 13.58 -13.04
C GLU A 170 11.90 12.57 -14.20
N PRO A 171 12.79 12.68 -15.21
CA PRO A 171 12.85 11.71 -16.30
C PRO A 171 13.38 10.35 -15.82
N GLY A 172 13.08 9.29 -16.58
CA GLY A 172 13.61 7.95 -16.34
C GLY A 172 12.67 7.00 -15.59
N ALA A 173 11.44 7.42 -15.28
CA ALA A 173 10.49 6.58 -14.56
C ALA A 173 10.12 5.32 -15.36
N HIS A 174 9.86 5.44 -16.66
CA HIS A 174 9.47 4.31 -17.51
C HIS A 174 10.60 3.28 -17.64
N GLU A 175 11.84 3.72 -17.80
CA GLU A 175 13.01 2.85 -17.87
C GLU A 175 13.23 2.08 -16.56
N LEU A 176 12.98 2.72 -15.41
CA LEU A 176 13.03 2.07 -14.10
C LEU A 176 11.92 1.03 -13.91
N VAL A 177 10.73 1.24 -14.49
CA VAL A 177 9.66 0.22 -14.52
C VAL A 177 10.11 -0.99 -15.31
N GLN A 178 10.68 -0.80 -16.51
CA GLN A 178 11.20 -1.90 -17.32
C GLN A 178 12.30 -2.67 -16.59
N GLN A 179 13.23 -1.95 -15.94
CA GLN A 179 14.26 -2.55 -15.11
C GLN A 179 13.68 -3.36 -13.94
N ALA A 180 12.66 -2.84 -13.25
CA ALA A 180 11.99 -3.54 -12.16
C ALA A 180 11.32 -4.83 -12.65
N LEU A 181 10.64 -4.78 -13.80
CA LEU A 181 10.04 -5.95 -14.43
C LEU A 181 11.08 -7.00 -14.79
N ASP A 182 12.20 -6.60 -15.39
CA ASP A 182 13.28 -7.52 -15.74
C ASP A 182 13.90 -8.19 -14.50
N LEU A 183 14.07 -7.44 -13.41
CA LEU A 183 14.56 -7.97 -12.14
C LEU A 183 13.53 -8.84 -11.40
N ALA A 184 12.23 -8.67 -11.69
CA ALA A 184 11.15 -9.44 -11.07
C ALA A 184 10.85 -10.75 -11.81
N LYS A 185 11.24 -10.89 -13.08
CA LYS A 185 11.05 -12.12 -13.85
C LYS A 185 11.70 -13.32 -13.15
N PRO A 186 10.94 -14.39 -12.86
CA PRO A 186 11.53 -15.64 -12.36
C PRO A 186 12.50 -16.20 -13.40
N GLN A 187 13.63 -16.73 -12.94
CA GLN A 187 14.63 -17.35 -13.80
C GLN A 187 14.16 -18.71 -14.33
N ASN A 188 13.32 -19.41 -13.57
CA ASN A 188 12.68 -20.65 -13.98
C ASN A 188 11.35 -20.88 -13.23
N ALA A 189 10.56 -21.84 -13.70
CA ALA A 189 9.22 -22.13 -13.18
C ALA A 189 9.19 -22.71 -11.75
N GLU A 190 10.31 -23.26 -11.26
CA GLU A 190 10.41 -23.88 -9.92
C GLU A 190 11.01 -22.92 -8.88
N GLU A 191 11.34 -21.70 -9.28
CA GLU A 191 11.95 -20.71 -8.39
C GLU A 191 11.01 -20.38 -7.21
N PRO A 192 11.48 -20.47 -5.95
CA PRO A 192 10.66 -20.11 -4.80
C PRO A 192 10.07 -18.70 -4.92
N GLY A 193 8.76 -18.57 -4.73
CA GLY A 193 8.04 -17.30 -4.87
C GLY A 193 7.99 -16.75 -6.31
N GLY A 194 8.28 -17.57 -7.32
CA GLY A 194 8.11 -17.20 -8.74
C GLY A 194 6.65 -16.90 -9.06
N ASP A 195 5.73 -17.68 -8.49
CA ASP A 195 4.28 -17.45 -8.55
C ASP A 195 3.89 -16.09 -7.96
N ALA A 196 4.36 -15.76 -6.75
CA ALA A 196 4.09 -14.47 -6.11
C ALA A 196 4.65 -13.30 -6.93
N ARG A 197 5.81 -13.45 -7.56
CA ARG A 197 6.38 -12.39 -8.42
C ARG A 197 5.52 -12.15 -9.66
N VAL A 198 5.17 -13.21 -10.38
CA VAL A 198 4.34 -13.11 -11.60
C VAL A 198 2.93 -12.63 -11.27
N LEU A 199 2.33 -13.14 -10.18
CA LEU A 199 0.92 -12.93 -9.89
C LEU A 199 0.64 -11.71 -9.02
N LEU A 200 1.61 -11.23 -8.23
CA LEU A 200 1.42 -10.09 -7.32
C LEU A 200 2.40 -8.93 -7.56
N ALA A 201 3.69 -9.20 -7.76
CA ALA A 201 4.70 -8.14 -7.79
C ALA A 201 4.78 -7.41 -9.15
N MET A 202 4.77 -8.15 -10.26
CA MET A 202 4.85 -7.58 -11.61
C MET A 202 3.59 -6.80 -12.04
N PRO A 203 2.35 -7.25 -11.77
CA PRO A 203 1.15 -6.58 -12.26
C PRO A 203 1.05 -5.07 -11.97
N PRO A 204 1.26 -4.55 -10.74
CA PRO A 204 1.22 -3.11 -10.51
C PRO A 204 2.27 -2.33 -11.32
N MET A 205 3.44 -2.93 -11.61
CA MET A 205 4.47 -2.31 -12.44
C MET A 205 4.03 -2.24 -13.91
N ILE A 206 3.33 -3.27 -14.40
CA ILE A 206 2.75 -3.30 -15.77
C ILE A 206 1.70 -2.20 -15.90
N LEU A 207 0.75 -2.12 -14.96
CA LEU A 207 -0.28 -1.07 -14.93
C LEU A 207 0.37 0.32 -14.97
N PHE A 208 1.38 0.55 -14.14
CA PHE A 208 2.07 1.83 -14.12
C PHE A 208 2.85 2.12 -15.41
N GLY A 209 3.42 1.09 -16.05
CA GLY A 209 4.04 1.21 -17.37
C GLY A 209 3.09 1.76 -18.42
N HIS A 210 1.87 1.21 -18.50
CA HIS A 210 0.80 1.71 -19.38
C HIS A 210 0.36 3.13 -19.01
N LEU A 211 0.25 3.43 -17.71
CA LEU A 211 -0.09 4.78 -17.25
C LEU A 211 0.98 5.83 -17.62
N LEU A 212 2.26 5.45 -17.63
CA LEU A 212 3.36 6.34 -18.07
C LEU A 212 3.39 6.54 -19.59
N ALA A 213 2.81 5.60 -20.35
CA ALA A 213 2.74 5.64 -21.80
C ALA A 213 1.42 6.24 -22.33
N ASP A 214 0.52 6.68 -21.43
CA ASP A 214 -0.83 7.17 -21.75
C ASP A 214 -1.67 6.14 -22.55
N GLU A 215 -1.50 4.85 -22.23
CA GLU A 215 -2.16 3.71 -22.87
C GLU A 215 -3.41 3.25 -22.07
N ASP A 216 -4.47 4.07 -22.06
CA ASP A 216 -5.66 3.88 -21.23
C ASP A 216 -6.40 2.55 -21.45
N HIS A 217 -6.45 2.09 -22.70
CA HIS A 217 -7.13 0.84 -23.05
C HIS A 217 -6.34 -0.38 -22.54
N GLU A 218 -5.02 -0.34 -22.74
CA GLU A 218 -4.07 -1.34 -22.29
C GLU A 218 -4.00 -1.38 -20.75
N PHE A 219 -4.11 -0.23 -20.08
CA PHE A 219 -4.22 -0.14 -18.63
C PHE A 219 -5.40 -0.96 -18.10
N ASN A 220 -6.59 -0.77 -18.67
CA ASN A 220 -7.78 -1.51 -18.25
C ASN A 220 -7.64 -3.01 -18.57
N GLY A 221 -7.11 -3.38 -19.73
CA GLY A 221 -6.81 -4.78 -20.05
C GLY A 221 -5.87 -5.43 -19.03
N ALA A 222 -4.78 -4.74 -18.68
CA ALA A 222 -3.82 -5.19 -17.68
C ALA A 222 -4.42 -5.25 -16.27
N LEU A 223 -5.31 -4.32 -15.91
CA LEU A 223 -6.00 -4.34 -14.62
C LEU A 223 -6.91 -5.56 -14.46
N ASP A 224 -7.65 -5.96 -15.52
CA ASP A 224 -8.49 -7.18 -15.46
C ASP A 224 -7.63 -8.42 -15.19
N GLU A 225 -6.53 -8.56 -15.95
CA GLU A 225 -5.60 -9.67 -15.78
C GLU A 225 -4.96 -9.67 -14.39
N ALA A 226 -4.52 -8.50 -13.91
CA ALA A 226 -3.92 -8.33 -12.59
C ALA A 226 -4.87 -8.75 -11.46
N LEU A 227 -6.17 -8.41 -11.56
CA LEU A 227 -7.17 -8.80 -10.58
C LEU A 227 -7.43 -10.31 -10.59
N ARG A 228 -7.39 -10.94 -11.77
CA ARG A 228 -7.47 -12.41 -11.89
C ARG A 228 -6.24 -13.09 -11.31
N HIS A 229 -5.04 -12.55 -11.52
CA HIS A 229 -3.80 -13.03 -10.93
C HIS A 229 -3.81 -12.92 -9.40
N HIS A 230 -4.25 -11.77 -8.87
CA HIS A 230 -4.43 -11.57 -7.43
C HIS A 230 -5.39 -12.62 -6.86
N ARG A 231 -6.56 -12.81 -7.48
CA ARG A 231 -7.51 -13.86 -7.07
C ARG A 231 -6.86 -15.25 -7.10
N MET A 232 -6.20 -15.60 -8.21
CA MET A 232 -5.57 -16.90 -8.39
C MET A 232 -4.56 -17.20 -7.29
N TYR A 233 -3.66 -16.26 -6.98
CA TYR A 233 -2.67 -16.42 -5.91
C TYR A 233 -3.32 -16.57 -4.54
N TRP A 234 -4.26 -15.69 -4.19
CA TRP A 234 -4.87 -15.72 -2.86
C TRP A 234 -5.84 -16.89 -2.67
N THR A 235 -6.28 -17.55 -3.74
CA THR A 235 -7.07 -18.80 -3.65
C THR A 235 -6.26 -20.07 -3.87
N SER A 236 -4.94 -19.98 -4.05
CA SER A 236 -4.10 -21.15 -4.37
C SER A 236 -4.03 -22.18 -3.24
N THR A 237 -4.22 -21.72 -2.00
CA THR A 237 -4.28 -22.57 -0.80
C THR A 237 -5.35 -22.05 0.18
N PRO A 238 -5.88 -22.91 1.07
CA PRO A 238 -6.79 -22.48 2.13
C PRO A 238 -6.17 -21.46 3.10
N GLU A 239 -4.85 -21.49 3.29
CA GLU A 239 -4.14 -20.53 4.15
C GLU A 239 -4.11 -19.15 3.49
N ASN A 240 -3.74 -19.08 2.20
CA ASN A 240 -3.76 -17.84 1.44
C ASN A 240 -5.17 -17.23 1.40
N ALA A 241 -6.20 -18.06 1.23
CA ALA A 241 -7.59 -17.59 1.13
C ALA A 241 -8.11 -16.96 2.43
N ARG A 242 -7.48 -17.26 3.57
CA ARG A 242 -7.81 -16.68 4.89
C ARG A 242 -6.96 -15.47 5.24
N SER A 243 -5.95 -15.15 4.43
CA SER A 243 -5.07 -14.02 4.67
C SER A 243 -5.77 -12.72 4.31
N SER A 244 -5.79 -11.76 5.24
CA SER A 244 -6.36 -10.44 4.98
C SER A 244 -5.62 -9.67 3.88
N ASN A 245 -4.37 -10.03 3.59
CA ASN A 245 -3.61 -9.51 2.45
C ASN A 245 -4.27 -9.84 1.09
N GLY A 246 -5.10 -10.88 1.05
CA GLY A 246 -5.84 -11.25 -0.14
C GLY A 246 -7.14 -10.48 -0.34
N TYR A 247 -7.67 -9.80 0.68
CA TYR A 247 -9.01 -9.21 0.62
C TYR A 247 -9.08 -7.92 -0.20
N VAL A 248 -7.97 -7.19 -0.28
CA VAL A 248 -7.79 -5.97 -1.08
C VAL A 248 -6.37 -5.98 -1.63
N SER A 249 -6.20 -5.61 -2.90
CA SER A 249 -4.87 -5.49 -3.50
C SER A 249 -4.39 -4.06 -3.37
N LEU A 250 -3.62 -3.78 -2.31
CA LEU A 250 -3.12 -2.43 -2.04
C LEU A 250 -2.32 -1.82 -3.23
N PRO A 251 -1.41 -2.57 -3.89
CA PRO A 251 -0.69 -2.03 -5.05
C PRO A 251 -1.59 -1.74 -6.24
N LEU A 252 -2.52 -2.64 -6.58
CA LEU A 252 -3.45 -2.41 -7.71
C LEU A 252 -4.41 -1.27 -7.41
N LEU A 253 -4.89 -1.17 -6.17
CA LEU A 253 -5.76 -0.08 -5.73
C LEU A 253 -5.04 1.27 -5.86
N ALA A 254 -3.79 1.37 -5.46
CA ALA A 254 -3.01 2.61 -5.59
C ALA A 254 -2.77 3.00 -7.06
N MET A 255 -2.42 2.04 -7.94
CA MET A 255 -2.23 2.32 -9.36
C MET A 255 -3.55 2.72 -10.04
N THR A 256 -4.66 2.09 -9.65
CA THR A 256 -6.00 2.42 -10.16
C THR A 256 -6.45 3.80 -9.69
N SER A 257 -6.24 4.12 -8.41
CA SER A 257 -6.47 5.46 -7.83
C SER A 257 -5.69 6.54 -8.58
N LEU A 258 -4.39 6.30 -8.80
CA LEU A 258 -3.53 7.23 -9.53
C LEU A 258 -3.97 7.41 -11.00
N ALA A 259 -4.34 6.32 -11.68
CA ALA A 259 -4.85 6.39 -13.04
C ALA A 259 -6.16 7.19 -13.11
N HIS A 260 -7.08 6.95 -12.17
CA HIS A 260 -8.32 7.71 -12.06
C HIS A 260 -8.08 9.20 -11.82
N GLN A 261 -7.17 9.54 -10.91
CA GLN A 261 -6.76 10.93 -10.65
C GLN A 261 -6.21 11.63 -11.91
N LYS A 262 -5.56 10.87 -12.81
CA LYS A 262 -5.07 11.36 -14.11
C LYS A 262 -6.11 11.37 -15.23
N GLY A 263 -7.36 11.00 -14.94
CA GLY A 263 -8.47 11.03 -15.89
C GLY A 263 -8.65 9.76 -16.71
N VAL A 264 -7.93 8.67 -16.41
CA VAL A 264 -8.12 7.37 -17.05
C VAL A 264 -9.49 6.82 -16.64
N PRO A 265 -10.40 6.51 -17.59
CA PRO A 265 -11.66 5.84 -17.28
C PRO A 265 -11.38 4.42 -16.74
N ILE A 266 -11.92 4.10 -15.57
CA ILE A 266 -11.79 2.77 -14.98
C ILE A 266 -13.03 1.95 -15.33
N ASP A 267 -12.88 0.99 -16.24
CA ASP A 267 -13.98 0.19 -16.78
C ASP A 267 -14.20 -1.13 -16.03
N ILE A 268 -13.48 -1.34 -14.93
CA ILE A 268 -13.47 -2.58 -14.16
C ILE A 268 -13.92 -2.33 -12.73
N GLU A 269 -14.86 -3.15 -12.26
CA GLU A 269 -15.27 -3.21 -10.87
C GLU A 269 -14.75 -4.48 -10.19
N SER A 270 -14.19 -4.33 -8.99
CA SER A 270 -13.79 -5.47 -8.18
C SER A 270 -13.75 -5.12 -6.69
N PRO A 271 -14.24 -5.99 -5.79
CA PRO A 271 -14.02 -5.83 -4.36
C PRO A 271 -12.55 -5.87 -3.91
N TYR A 272 -11.61 -6.25 -4.79
CA TYR A 272 -10.17 -6.13 -4.52
C TYR A 272 -9.62 -4.71 -4.67
N ILE A 273 -10.35 -3.85 -5.37
CA ILE A 273 -10.05 -2.43 -5.58
C ILE A 273 -11.33 -1.60 -5.34
N PRO A 274 -11.78 -1.47 -4.08
CA PRO A 274 -13.07 -0.83 -3.76
C PRO A 274 -13.19 0.55 -4.42
N MET A 275 -14.23 0.75 -5.25
CA MET A 275 -14.36 1.95 -6.08
C MET A 275 -14.42 3.24 -5.26
N GLY A 276 -15.02 3.18 -4.07
CA GLY A 276 -14.98 4.30 -3.14
C GLY A 276 -13.54 4.79 -2.97
N LEU A 277 -12.59 3.90 -2.68
CA LEU A 277 -11.16 4.23 -2.47
C LEU A 277 -10.42 4.65 -3.75
N VAL A 278 -10.97 4.38 -4.93
CA VAL A 278 -10.37 4.78 -6.21
C VAL A 278 -10.74 6.23 -6.55
N ASP A 279 -12.01 6.61 -6.35
CA ASP A 279 -12.53 7.90 -6.80
C ASP A 279 -12.34 9.06 -5.81
N GLY A 280 -11.70 8.79 -4.67
CA GLY A 280 -11.34 9.83 -3.70
C GLY A 280 -12.54 10.54 -3.08
N ARG A 281 -13.76 9.98 -3.15
CA ARG A 281 -14.99 10.67 -2.72
C ARG A 281 -15.02 11.10 -1.23
N TRP A 282 -14.08 10.63 -0.40
CA TRP A 282 -13.94 10.95 1.03
C TRP A 282 -12.69 11.78 1.35
N VAL A 283 -11.97 12.27 0.33
CA VAL A 283 -10.82 13.16 0.52
C VAL A 283 -11.27 14.40 1.30
N GLY A 284 -10.62 14.65 2.43
CA GLY A 284 -10.93 15.75 3.34
C GLY A 284 -12.00 15.46 4.40
N GLU A 285 -12.59 14.25 4.45
CA GLU A 285 -13.57 13.91 5.50
C GLU A 285 -12.95 13.70 6.88
N PHE A 286 -11.72 13.18 6.92
CA PHE A 286 -10.97 12.98 8.16
C PHE A 286 -9.75 13.91 8.16
N PRO A 287 -9.31 14.41 9.33
CA PRO A 287 -8.09 15.21 9.41
C PRO A 287 -6.88 14.40 8.91
N THR A 288 -6.20 14.91 7.87
CA THR A 288 -5.00 14.29 7.30
C THR A 288 -3.75 15.08 7.57
#